data_AF-A0A4U0YN42-F1
#
_entry.id   AF-A0A4U0YN42-F1
#
_cell.length_a   1.000
_cell.length_b   1.000
_cell.length_c   1.000
_cell.angle_alpha   90.00
_cell.angle_beta   90.00
_cell.angle_gamma   90.00
#
_symmetry.space_group_name_H-M   'P 1'
#
loop_
_entity.id
_entity.type
_entity.pdbx_description
1 polymer ?
#
loop_
_entity_poly.entity_id
_entity_poly.type
_entity_poly.pdbx_seq_one_letter_code
_entity_poly.pdbx_strand_id
1 'polypeptide(L)'
;RAAIREVGKVMGLSQDVIARLSGQIWGWSSAAPGEDRMRDAGLDPADGRVQLAIRLIGEIIGFPRHLSQHVGGFVITQGRLDEL
;
A
#
# COMPACT_ATOMS: atom_id res chain seq x y z
N ARG A 1 0.43 2.12 -2.58
CA ARG A 1 -0.68 3.12 -2.50
C ARG A 1 -1.79 2.71 -1.53
N ALA A 2 -2.38 1.50 -1.64
CA ALA A 2 -3.44 1.05 -0.72
C ALA A 2 -2.99 1.01 0.75
N ALA A 3 -1.85 0.38 1.04
CA ALA A 3 -1.28 0.33 2.39
C ALA A 3 -1.14 1.71 3.06
N ILE A 4 -0.67 2.73 2.32
CA ILE A 4 -0.57 4.12 2.81
C ILE A 4 -1.94 4.67 3.23
N ARG A 5 -2.99 4.40 2.44
CA ARG A 5 -4.34 4.89 2.74
C ARG A 5 -4.94 4.18 3.95
N GLU A 6 -4.80 2.86 4.01
CA GLU A 6 -5.38 2.04 5.08
C GLU A 6 -4.68 2.30 6.41
N VAL A 7 -3.35 2.21 6.46
CA VAL A 7 -2.57 2.48 7.68
C VAL A 7 -2.68 3.95 8.05
N GLY A 8 -2.55 4.88 7.10
CA GLY A 8 -2.63 6.32 7.38
C GLY A 8 -3.96 6.72 8.02
N LYS A 9 -5.07 6.14 7.56
CA LYS A 9 -6.40 6.36 8.15
C LYS A 9 -6.45 5.86 9.60
N VAL A 10 -5.95 4.65 9.87
CA VAL A 10 -5.95 4.06 11.21
C VAL A 10 -5.03 4.83 12.17
N MET A 11 -3.90 5.31 11.68
CA MET A 11 -2.93 6.08 12.45
C MET A 11 -3.36 7.53 12.70
N GLY A 12 -4.47 7.98 12.10
CA GLY A 12 -5.04 9.31 12.30
C GLY A 12 -4.47 10.39 11.40
N LEU A 13 -3.81 10.04 10.29
CA LEU A 13 -3.35 11.02 9.30
C LEU A 13 -4.56 11.63 8.57
N SER A 14 -4.49 12.93 8.28
CA SER A 14 -5.53 13.61 7.50
C SER A 14 -5.59 13.07 6.07
N GLN A 15 -6.75 13.22 5.42
CA GLN A 15 -6.91 12.79 4.03
C GLN A 15 -5.96 13.53 3.08
N ASP A 16 -5.67 14.80 3.35
CA ASP A 16 -4.73 15.59 2.55
C ASP A 16 -3.30 15.05 2.66
N VAL A 17 -2.86 14.70 3.87
CA VAL A 17 -1.55 14.08 4.10
C VAL A 17 -1.47 12.73 3.38
N ILE A 18 -2.50 11.89 3.51
CA ILE A 18 -2.57 10.58 2.84
C ILE A 18 -2.54 10.75 1.30
N ALA A 19 -3.23 11.76 0.77
CA ALA A 19 -3.23 12.06 -0.65
C ALA A 19 -1.84 12.49 -1.13
N ARG A 20 -1.13 13.36 -0.39
CA ARG A 20 0.24 13.78 -0.71
C ARG A 20 1.22 12.61 -0.68
N LEU A 21 1.22 11.82 0.40
CA LEU A 21 2.06 10.63 0.55
C LEU A 21 1.84 9.59 -0.55
N SER A 22 0.60 9.38 -0.97
CA SER A 22 0.26 8.36 -1.98
C SER A 22 0.28 8.86 -3.43
N GLY A 23 0.24 10.19 -3.64
CA GLY A 23 0.12 10.82 -4.95
C GLY A 23 1.38 10.73 -5.79
N GLN A 24 2.55 10.85 -5.16
CA GLN A 24 3.87 10.89 -5.81
C GLN A 24 4.48 9.50 -6.10
N ILE A 25 3.70 8.42 -5.99
CA ILE A 25 4.19 7.05 -6.27
C ILE A 25 3.95 6.72 -7.75
N TRP A 26 4.94 6.98 -8.59
CA TRP A 26 4.92 6.52 -9.98
C TRP A 26 5.32 5.03 -10.06
N GLY A 27 4.56 4.23 -10.82
CA GLY A 27 4.84 2.82 -11.06
C GLY A 27 4.53 1.84 -9.92
N TRP A 28 5.06 0.62 -10.04
CA TRP A 28 5.08 -0.41 -9.00
C TRP A 28 6.20 -0.14 -7.99
N SER A 29 6.03 0.87 -7.15
CA SER A 29 6.92 1.03 -5.99
C SER A 29 6.41 0.15 -4.85
N SER A 30 7.26 -0.79 -4.42
CA SER A 30 7.04 -1.68 -3.27
C SER A 30 7.68 -1.14 -1.98
N ALA A 31 8.15 0.11 -1.98
CA ALA A 31 8.81 0.71 -0.82
C ALA A 31 7.85 1.61 -0.02
N ALA A 32 8.04 1.66 1.29
CA ALA A 32 7.42 2.66 2.15
C ALA A 32 7.89 4.08 1.78
N PRO A 33 7.12 5.14 2.08
CA PRO A 33 7.56 6.52 1.85
C PRO A 33 8.86 6.84 2.59
N GLY A 34 9.86 7.36 1.88
CA GLY A 34 11.10 7.88 2.48
C GLY A 34 10.91 9.27 3.09
N GLU A 35 11.93 9.78 3.79
CA GLU A 35 11.88 11.06 4.51
C GLU A 35 11.51 12.24 3.63
N ASP A 36 12.04 12.33 2.42
CA ASP A 36 11.72 13.41 1.48
C ASP A 36 10.21 13.49 1.21
N ARG A 37 9.55 12.34 1.07
CA ARG A 37 8.09 12.28 0.89
C ARG A 37 7.33 12.65 2.17
N MET A 38 7.87 12.31 3.33
CA MET A 38 7.26 12.72 4.60
C MET A 38 7.28 14.25 4.69
N ARG A 39 8.43 14.87 4.42
CA ARG A 39 8.60 16.33 4.41
C ARG A 39 7.69 16.99 3.37
N ASP A 40 7.63 16.44 2.15
CA ASP A 40 6.73 16.91 1.09
C ASP A 40 5.24 16.79 1.48
N ALA A 41 4.89 15.86 2.36
CA ALA A 41 3.53 15.72 2.90
C ALA A 41 3.27 16.62 4.12
N GLY A 42 4.26 17.39 4.57
CA GLY A 42 4.17 18.23 5.76
C GLY A 42 4.32 17.46 7.07
N LEU A 43 4.90 16.26 7.03
CA LEU A 43 5.18 15.44 8.20
C LEU A 43 6.62 15.63 8.67
N ASP A 44 6.81 15.62 9.99
CA ASP A 44 8.14 15.60 10.60
C ASP A 44 8.67 14.15 10.66
N PRO A 45 9.78 13.82 9.97
CA PRO A 45 10.38 12.49 10.06
C PRO A 45 10.92 12.13 11.45
N ALA A 46 11.13 13.11 12.33
CA ALA A 46 11.55 12.88 13.71
C ALA A 46 10.38 12.53 14.65
N ASP A 47 9.13 12.73 14.22
CA ASP A 47 7.96 12.35 15.01
C ASP A 47 7.82 10.82 15.06
N GLY A 48 7.88 10.26 16.28
CA GLY A 48 7.79 8.81 16.50
C GLY A 48 6.48 8.18 15.99
N ARG A 49 5.35 8.91 15.99
CA ARG A 49 4.08 8.41 15.44
C ARG A 49 4.13 8.36 13.91
N VAL A 50 4.78 9.34 13.28
CA VAL A 50 4.99 9.34 11.82
C VAL A 50 5.90 8.17 11.44
N GLN A 51 7.02 7.97 12.13
CA GLN A 51 7.91 6.84 11.90
C GLN A 51 7.20 5.49 12.05
N LEU A 52 6.38 5.33 13.11
CA LEU A 52 5.59 4.13 13.30
C LEU A 52 4.61 3.90 12.14
N ALA A 53 3.91 4.95 11.69
CA ALA A 53 2.98 4.84 10.56
C ALA A 53 3.71 4.40 9.27
N ILE A 54 4.87 4.98 8.97
CA ILE A 54 5.67 4.61 7.79
C ILE A 54 6.19 3.18 7.89
N ARG A 55 6.64 2.76 9.07
CA ARG A 55 7.07 1.38 9.30
C ARG A 55 5.94 0.38 9.06
N LEU A 56 4.76 0.61 9.65
CA LEU A 56 3.58 -0.24 9.47
C LEU A 56 3.11 -0.26 8.02
N ILE A 57 3.19 0.87 7.30
CA ILE A 57 2.96 0.91 5.85
C ILE A 57 3.91 -0.06 5.14
N GLY A 58 5.20 -0.04 5.48
CA GLY A 58 6.20 -0.96 4.93
C GLY A 58 5.87 -2.43 5.17
N GLU A 59 5.44 -2.77 6.39
CA GLU A 59 5.08 -4.15 6.76
C GLU A 59 3.86 -4.69 5.99
N ILE A 60 2.91 -3.83 5.60
CA ILE A 60 1.68 -4.22 4.89
C ILE A 60 1.83 -4.17 3.36
N ILE A 61 2.88 -3.54 2.83
CA ILE A 61 3.11 -3.55 1.37
C ILE A 61 3.32 -5.00 0.88
N GLY A 62 2.55 -5.37 -0.15
CA GLY A 62 2.60 -6.71 -0.75
C GLY A 62 1.60 -7.70 -0.15
N PHE A 63 0.87 -7.33 0.91
CA PHE A 63 -0.15 -8.20 1.46
C PHE A 63 -1.30 -8.40 0.47
N PRO A 64 -1.80 -9.65 0.29
CA PRO A 64 -3.00 -9.90 -0.49
C PRO A 64 -4.18 -9.11 0.08
N ARG A 65 -4.93 -8.41 -0.77
CA ARG A 65 -6.12 -7.66 -0.32
C ARG A 65 -7.35 -8.55 -0.30
N HIS A 66 -7.71 -9.08 -1.46
CA HIS A 66 -8.87 -9.94 -1.63
C HIS A 66 -8.54 -11.04 -2.63
N LEU A 67 -9.10 -12.23 -2.42
CA LEU A 67 -9.18 -13.21 -3.48
C LEU A 67 -10.23 -12.71 -4.49
N SER A 68 -9.76 -12.31 -5.66
CA SER A 68 -10.62 -11.87 -6.75
C SER A 68 -10.42 -12.78 -7.96
N GLN A 69 -11.49 -12.98 -8.73
CA GLN A 69 -11.41 -13.66 -10.01
C GLN A 69 -11.12 -12.63 -11.12
N HIS A 70 -10.28 -13.00 -12.08
CA HIS A 70 -10.01 -12.16 -13.23
C HIS A 70 -11.30 -11.97 -14.04
N VAL A 71 -11.63 -10.72 -14.36
CA VAL A 71 -12.78 -10.43 -15.23
C VAL A 71 -12.45 -10.95 -16.63
N GLY A 72 -13.20 -11.96 -17.09
CA GLY A 72 -12.90 -12.66 -18.34
C GLY A 72 -11.89 -13.81 -18.20
N GLY A 73 -11.52 -14.20 -16.98
CA GLY A 73 -10.61 -15.32 -16.74
C GLY A 73 -11.27 -16.66 -17.06
N PHE A 74 -10.56 -17.50 -17.81
CA PHE A 74 -10.92 -18.90 -18.04
C PHE A 74 -9.67 -19.77 -17.91
N VAL A 75 -9.86 -21.03 -17.54
CA VAL A 75 -8.81 -22.04 -17.45
C VAL A 75 -9.19 -23.18 -18.40
N ILE A 76 -8.27 -23.60 -19.28
CA ILE A 76 -8.49 -24.71 -20.22
C ILE A 76 -7.53 -25.83 -19.84
N THR A 77 -8.07 -27.00 -19.53
CA THR A 77 -7.31 -28.21 -19.20
C THR A 77 -7.75 -29.37 -20.07
N GLN A 78 -6.83 -30.32 -20.34
CA GLN A 78 -7.13 -31.52 -21.11
C GLN A 78 -7.96 -32.55 -20.30
N GLY A 79 -7.78 -32.57 -18.97
CA GLY A 79 -8.51 -33.41 -18.02
C GLY A 79 -9.06 -32.59 -16.87
N ARG A 80 -9.43 -33.24 -15.77
CA ARG A 80 -9.94 -32.56 -14.58
C ARG A 80 -8.87 -31.62 -13.97
N LEU A 81 -9.28 -30.40 -13.58
CA LEU A 81 -8.38 -29.37 -13.07
C LEU A 81 -7.77 -29.72 -11.69
N ASP A 82 -8.45 -30.54 -10.90
CA ASP A 82 -8.09 -30.94 -9.54
C ASP A 82 -7.14 -32.16 -9.47
N GLU A 83 -6.75 -32.72 -10.62
CA GLU A 83 -5.87 -33.91 -10.71
C GLU A 83 -4.42 -33.57 -11.11
N LEU A 84 -4.05 -32.27 -11.15
CA LEU A 84 -2.70 -31.76 -11.45
C LEU A 84 -1.83 -31.59 -10.20
#